data_AF-A0A2M9KJU5-F1
#
_entry.id   AF-A0A2M9KJU5-F1
#
_cell.length_a   1.000
_cell.length_b   1.000
_cell.length_c   1.000
_cell.angle_alpha   90.00
_cell.angle_beta   90.00
_cell.angle_gamma   90.00
#
_symmetry.space_group_name_H-M   'P 1'
#
loop_
_entity.id
_entity.type
_entity.pdbx_description
1 polymer ?
#
loop_
_entity_poly.entity_id
_entity_poly.type
_entity_poly.pdbx_seq_one_letter_code
_entity_poly.pdbx_strand_id
1 'polypeptide(L)'
;MAGEIAARERVRGEAAGLTHHQTVRALEAALAEAGDLASADASVRAAVAEWQRITDLLFDHGGPYAPETDAYVQGQLTAREHHRG
;
A
#
# COMPACT_ATOMS: atom_id res chain seq x y z
N MET A 1 3.43 -7.93 11.70
CA MET A 1 2.69 -9.20 11.92
C MET A 1 2.02 -9.66 10.62
N ALA A 2 1.58 -10.92 10.52
CA ALA A 2 1.01 -11.50 9.29
C ALA A 2 -0.20 -10.72 8.73
N GLY A 3 -1.09 -10.23 9.60
CA GLY A 3 -2.25 -9.43 9.18
C GLY A 3 -1.90 -8.09 8.56
N GLU A 4 -0.82 -7.44 9.01
CA GLU A 4 -0.33 -6.19 8.42
C GLU A 4 0.27 -6.43 7.03
N ILE A 5 0.98 -7.55 6.86
CA ILE A 5 1.55 -7.94 5.56
C ILE A 5 0.42 -8.20 4.56
N ALA A 6 -0.58 -9.00 4.95
CA ALA A 6 -1.74 -9.29 4.11
C ALA A 6 -2.53 -8.03 3.75
N ALA A 7 -2.68 -7.09 4.70
CA ALA A 7 -3.34 -5.81 4.45
C ALA A 7 -2.61 -4.97 3.40
N ARG A 8 -1.27 -4.88 3.48
CA ARG A 8 -0.45 -4.18 2.49
C ARG A 8 -0.52 -4.83 1.12
N GLU A 9 -0.46 -6.15 1.06
CA GLU A 9 -0.55 -6.91 -0.19
C GLU A 9 -1.92 -6.72 -0.87
N ARG A 10 -3.01 -6.73 -0.09
CA ARG A 10 -4.35 -6.41 -0.61
C ARG A 10 -4.41 -5.01 -1.21
N VAL A 11 -3.92 -3.99 -0.49
CA VAL A 11 -3.89 -2.60 -0.99
C VAL A 11 -3.12 -2.49 -2.30
N ARG A 12 -1.98 -3.16 -2.43
CA ARG A 12 -1.20 -3.14 -3.69
C ARG A 12 -1.95 -3.79 -4.86
N GLY A 13 -2.68 -4.87 -4.60
CA GLY A 13 -3.53 -5.51 -5.60
C GLY A 13 -4.68 -4.60 -6.03
N GLU A 14 -5.34 -3.93 -5.09
CA GLU A 14 -6.41 -2.96 -5.35
C GLU A 14 -5.89 -1.72 -6.10
N ALA A 15 -4.66 -1.28 -5.81
CA ALA A 15 -4.05 -0.11 -6.41
C ALA A 15 -3.54 -0.35 -7.84
N ALA A 16 -3.36 -1.61 -8.26
CA ALA A 16 -2.78 -1.93 -9.56
C ALA A 16 -3.57 -1.29 -10.71
N GLY A 17 -2.88 -0.49 -11.53
CA GLY A 17 -3.48 0.27 -12.64
C GLY A 17 -4.19 1.56 -12.24
N LEU A 18 -4.24 1.93 -10.95
CA LEU A 18 -4.82 3.20 -10.51
C LEU A 18 -3.85 4.36 -10.73
N THR A 19 -4.40 5.51 -11.11
CA THR A 19 -3.68 6.79 -11.20
C THR A 19 -3.55 7.46 -9.83
N HIS A 20 -2.70 8.49 -9.73
CA HIS A 20 -2.57 9.33 -8.52
C HIS A 20 -3.93 9.80 -7.96
N HIS A 21 -4.80 10.38 -8.79
CA HIS A 21 -6.10 10.87 -8.31
C HIS A 21 -7.03 9.74 -7.83
N GLN A 22 -6.94 8.54 -8.41
CA GLN A 22 -7.74 7.41 -7.95
C GLN A 22 -7.22 6.85 -6.62
N THR A 23 -5.90 6.83 -6.43
CA THR A 23 -5.28 6.40 -5.17
C THR A 23 -5.52 7.40 -4.03
N VAL A 24 -5.53 8.71 -4.32
CA VAL A 24 -5.99 9.75 -3.36
C VAL A 24 -7.42 9.47 -2.88
N ARG A 25 -8.36 9.19 -3.79
CA ARG A 25 -9.75 8.89 -3.41
C ARG A 25 -9.87 7.59 -2.59
N ALA A 26 -9.09 6.57 -2.95
CA ALA A 26 -9.06 5.32 -2.21
C ALA A 26 -8.48 5.52 -0.79
N LEU A 27 -7.45 6.35 -0.65
CA LEU A 27 -6.88 6.75 0.64
C LEU A 27 -7.90 7.50 1.50
N GLU A 28 -8.59 8.49 0.94
CA GLU A 28 -9.67 9.23 1.64
C GLU A 28 -10.76 8.29 2.14
N ALA A 29 -11.19 7.34 1.30
CA ALA A 29 -12.18 6.33 1.69
C ALA A 29 -11.66 5.41 2.80
N ALA A 30 -10.40 4.97 2.72
CA ALA A 30 -9.78 4.13 3.75
C ALA A 30 -9.63 4.87 5.09
N LEU A 31 -9.32 6.17 5.07
CA LEU A 31 -9.26 7.02 6.26
C LEU A 31 -10.66 7.20 6.87
N ALA A 32 -11.68 7.44 6.04
CA ALA A 32 -13.06 7.56 6.52
C ALA A 32 -13.56 6.27 7.17
N GLU A 33 -13.27 5.11 6.57
CA GLU A 33 -13.64 3.80 7.12
C GLU A 33 -12.88 3.47 8.41
N ALA A 34 -11.61 3.86 8.51
CA ALA A 34 -10.80 3.63 9.70
C ALA A 34 -11.29 4.44 10.92
N GLY A 35 -11.94 5.59 10.68
CA GLY A 35 -12.34 6.50 11.75
C GLY A 35 -11.13 7.03 12.52
N ASP A 36 -11.06 6.76 13.82
CA ASP A 36 -9.88 7.08 14.62
C ASP A 36 -8.74 6.09 14.34
N LEU A 37 -7.84 6.49 13.44
CA LEU A 37 -6.70 5.68 13.03
C LEU A 37 -5.77 5.31 14.18
N ALA A 38 -5.70 6.10 15.26
CA ALA A 38 -4.83 5.82 16.39
C ALA A 38 -5.33 4.61 17.22
N SER A 39 -6.64 4.42 17.30
CA SER A 39 -7.28 3.29 17.97
C SER A 39 -7.60 2.11 17.06
N ALA A 40 -7.58 2.31 15.74
CA ALA A 40 -7.84 1.27 14.74
C ALA A 40 -6.85 0.08 14.83
N ASP A 41 -7.26 -1.09 14.36
CA ASP A 41 -6.43 -2.29 14.34
C ASP A 41 -5.14 -2.11 13.53
N ALA A 42 -4.10 -2.86 13.88
CA ALA A 42 -2.80 -2.79 13.20
C ALA A 42 -2.89 -3.06 11.69
N SER A 43 -3.78 -3.97 11.26
CA SER A 43 -4.04 -4.25 9.85
C SER A 43 -4.68 -3.06 9.12
N VAL A 44 -5.61 -2.35 9.76
CA VAL A 44 -6.24 -1.14 9.22
C VAL A 44 -5.20 -0.03 9.08
N ARG A 45 -4.41 0.22 10.13
CA ARG A 45 -3.31 1.19 10.08
C ARG A 45 -2.29 0.87 8.99
N ALA A 46 -1.96 -0.42 8.82
CA ALA A 46 -1.05 -0.86 7.77
C ALA A 46 -1.63 -0.64 6.36
N ALA A 47 -2.93 -0.85 6.17
CA ALA A 47 -3.60 -0.59 4.90
C ALA A 47 -3.59 0.91 4.54
N VAL A 48 -3.99 1.78 5.48
CA VAL A 48 -3.96 3.24 5.27
C VAL A 48 -2.55 3.74 4.97
N ALA A 49 -1.56 3.26 5.73
CA ALA A 49 -0.16 3.61 5.48
C ALA A 49 0.33 3.17 4.09
N GLU A 50 -0.14 2.04 3.58
CA GLU A 50 0.20 1.59 2.23
C GLU A 50 -0.47 2.44 1.14
N TRP A 51 -1.74 2.83 1.33
CA TRP A 51 -2.42 3.76 0.43
C TRP A 51 -1.72 5.12 0.36
N GLN A 52 -1.24 5.64 1.50
CA GLN A 52 -0.45 6.86 1.54
C GLN A 52 0.85 6.71 0.73
N ARG A 53 1.61 5.64 0.97
CA ARG A 53 2.87 5.38 0.26
C ARG A 53 2.69 5.30 -1.26
N ILE A 54 1.65 4.61 -1.72
CA ILE A 54 1.37 4.48 -3.16
C ILE A 54 0.96 5.84 -3.75
N THR A 55 0.11 6.59 -3.04
CA THR A 55 -0.26 7.95 -3.46
C THR A 55 0.97 8.83 -3.64
N ASP A 56 1.87 8.84 -2.65
CA ASP A 56 3.11 9.62 -2.70
C ASP A 56 4.04 9.17 -3.84
N LEU A 57 4.17 7.85 -4.05
CA LEU A 57 4.94 7.30 -5.17
C LEU A 57 4.43 7.81 -6.53
N LEU A 58 3.11 7.80 -6.73
CA LEU A 58 2.49 8.22 -7.99
C LEU A 58 2.52 9.72 -8.19
N PHE A 59 2.56 10.51 -7.12
CA PHE A 59 2.77 11.95 -7.21
C PHE A 59 4.13 12.26 -7.87
N ASP A 60 5.18 11.54 -7.49
CA ASP A 60 6.54 11.76 -7.98
C ASP A 60 6.80 11.16 -9.38
N HIS A 61 6.22 10.00 -9.68
CA HIS A 61 6.60 9.20 -10.87
C HIS A 61 5.57 9.28 -12.02
N GLY A 62 4.33 9.71 -11.71
CA GLY A 62 3.23 9.74 -12.67
C GLY A 62 2.83 8.35 -13.20
N GLY A 63 1.80 8.33 -14.04
CA GLY A 63 1.28 7.08 -14.62
C GLY A 63 0.48 6.21 -13.64
N PRO A 64 -0.01 5.05 -14.12
CA PRO A 64 -0.70 4.08 -13.28
C PRO A 64 0.25 3.32 -12.36
N TYR A 65 -0.20 2.95 -11.17
CA TYR A 65 0.58 2.12 -10.25
C TYR A 65 0.80 0.72 -10.82
N ALA A 66 2.06 0.27 -10.82
CA ALA A 66 2.48 -1.07 -11.21
C ALA A 66 3.34 -1.67 -10.09
N PRO A 67 2.83 -2.64 -9.30
CA PRO A 67 3.60 -3.24 -8.21
C PRO A 67 4.85 -3.99 -8.68
N GLU A 68 4.88 -4.43 -9.93
CA GLU A 68 6.03 -5.11 -10.54
C GLU A 68 7.24 -4.18 -10.74
N THR A 69 7.00 -2.86 -10.84
CA THR A 69 8.06 -1.86 -11.01
C THR A 69 8.29 -1.00 -9.77
N ASP A 70 7.54 -1.24 -8.69
CA ASP A 70 7.71 -0.56 -7.40
C ASP A 70 8.95 -1.07 -6.66
N ALA A 71 9.99 -0.23 -6.60
CA ALA A 71 11.27 -0.57 -5.97
C ALA A 71 11.15 -0.98 -4.50
N TYR A 72 10.21 -0.40 -3.74
CA TYR A 72 9.97 -0.80 -2.35
C TYR A 72 9.42 -2.23 -2.27
N VAL A 73 8.49 -2.58 -3.17
CA VAL A 73 7.92 -3.94 -3.24
C VAL A 73 8.99 -4.95 -3.69
N GLN A 74 9.77 -4.62 -4.71
CA GLN A 74 10.84 -5.49 -5.19
C GLN A 74 11.89 -5.75 -4.11
N GLY A 75 12.29 -4.73 -3.34
CA GLY A 75 13.21 -4.91 -2.21
C GLY A 75 12.67 -5.84 -1.11
N GLN A 76 11.36 -5.80 -0.83
CA GLN A 76 10.72 -6.70 0.13
C GLN A 76 10.68 -8.15 -0.37
N LEU A 77 10.47 -8.36 -1.68
CA LEU A 77 10.47 -9.70 -2.28
C LEU A 77 11.88 -10.33 -2.23
N THR A 78 12.91 -9.58 -2.65
CA THR A 78 14.30 -10.05 -2.60
C THR A 78 14.72 -10.42 -1.17
N ALA A 79 14.36 -9.61 -0.17
CA ALA A 79 14.66 -9.95 1.23
C ALA A 79 14.00 -11.27 1.65
N ARG A 80 12.73 -11.51 1.29
CA ARG A 80 12.01 -12.76 1.61
C ARG A 80 12.60 -13.98 0.92
N GLU A 81 13.14 -13.84 -0.29
CA GLU A 81 13.85 -14.93 -0.97
C GLU A 81 15.14 -15.28 -0.23
N HIS A 82 15.91 -14.27 0.18
CA HIS A 82 17.17 -14.46 0.90
C HIS A 82 16.99 -15.05 2.30
N HIS A 83 15.84 -14.84 2.95
CA HIS A 83 15.53 -15.45 4.25
C HIS A 83 15.02 -16.90 4.16
N ARG A 84 14.72 -17.42 2.96
CA ARG A 84 14.24 -18.79 2.75
C ARG A 84 15.31 -19.76 2.27
N GLY A 85 16.50 -19.26 1.90
CA GLY A 85 17.69 -20.06 1.56
C GLY A 85 18.60 -20.27 2.75
#